data_AF-A0A7W2NNC8-F1
#
_entry.id   AF-A0A7W2NNC8-F1
#
_cell.length_a   1.000
_cell.length_b   1.000
_cell.length_c   1.000
_cell.angle_alpha   90.00
_cell.angle_beta   90.00
_cell.angle_gamma   90.00
#
_symmetry.space_group_name_H-M   'P 1'
#
loop_
_entity.id
_entity.type
_entity.pdbx_description
1 polymer ?
#
loop_
_entity_poly.entity_id
_entity_poly.type
_entity_poly.pdbx_seq_one_letter_code
_entity_poly.pdbx_strand_id
1 'polypeptide(L)'
;MKKLLILIVAAALVFHYYPNEKLNRWIFEQKQAVLSYFSEVTDTQVRLKSDKIYQDLSRDFSHFSSQEIAYVAEITSSREKVKKFNEQYCSSKKQTPKLQRDNLAKVCRAISKYSNLL
;
A
#
# COMPACT_ATOMS: atom_id res chain seq x y z
N MET A 1 -3.20 -41.35 6.33
CA MET A 1 -3.11 -39.99 6.92
C MET A 1 -1.74 -39.31 6.73
N LYS A 2 -0.63 -40.04 6.52
CA LYS A 2 0.73 -39.45 6.36
C LYS A 2 0.95 -38.69 5.04
N LYS A 3 0.33 -39.15 3.94
CA LYS A 3 0.47 -38.53 2.61
C LYS A 3 -0.21 -37.16 2.49
N LEU A 4 -1.28 -36.92 3.25
CA LEU A 4 -1.98 -35.63 3.26
C LEU A 4 -1.12 -34.53 3.90
N LEU A 5 -0.48 -34.85 5.03
CA LEU A 5 0.44 -33.93 5.71
C LEU A 5 1.65 -33.57 4.82
N ILE A 6 2.20 -34.54 4.11
CA ILE A 6 3.33 -34.30 3.19
C ILE A 6 2.92 -33.36 2.05
N LEU A 7 1.71 -33.51 1.50
CA LEU A 7 1.21 -32.62 0.44
C LEU A 7 0.96 -31.19 0.94
N ILE A 8 0.41 -31.03 2.15
CA ILE A 8 0.20 -29.72 2.76
C ILE A 8 1.53 -29.01 3.02
N VAL A 9 2.51 -29.74 3.56
CA VAL A 9 3.86 -29.20 3.82
C VAL A 9 4.56 -28.83 2.52
N ALA A 10 4.47 -29.66 1.48
CA ALA A 10 5.03 -29.35 0.17
C ALA A 10 4.39 -28.11 -0.47
N ALA A 11 3.06 -27.99 -0.41
CA ALA A 11 2.36 -26.81 -0.92
C ALA A 11 2.78 -25.54 -0.15
N ALA A 12 2.88 -25.59 1.17
CA ALA A 12 3.33 -24.46 1.98
C ALA A 12 4.75 -24.02 1.63
N LEU A 13 5.67 -24.97 1.41
CA LEU A 13 7.04 -24.67 0.98
C LEU A 13 7.08 -24.02 -0.41
N VAL A 14 6.28 -24.51 -1.35
CA VAL A 14 6.17 -23.92 -2.70
C VAL A 14 5.61 -22.50 -2.63
N PHE A 15 4.52 -22.26 -1.89
CA PHE A 15 3.96 -20.91 -1.76
C PHE A 15 4.89 -19.93 -1.03
N HIS A 16 5.71 -20.43 -0.09
CA HIS A 16 6.66 -19.60 0.64
C HIS A 16 7.92 -19.28 -0.19
N TYR A 17 8.45 -20.24 -0.93
CA TYR A 17 9.71 -20.10 -1.68
C TYR A 17 9.56 -19.74 -3.16
N TYR A 18 8.42 -20.05 -3.80
CA TYR A 18 8.09 -19.65 -5.16
C TYR A 18 6.97 -18.60 -5.15
N PRO A 19 7.30 -17.35 -4.78
CA PRO A 19 6.34 -16.26 -4.81
C PRO A 19 5.82 -16.07 -6.24
N ASN A 20 4.51 -15.99 -6.38
CA ASN A 20 3.82 -15.94 -7.67
C ASN A 20 4.41 -14.85 -8.57
N GLU A 21 5.02 -15.25 -9.69
CA GLU A 21 5.84 -14.38 -10.55
C GLU A 21 5.03 -13.24 -11.16
N LYS A 22 3.72 -13.46 -11.31
CA LYS A 22 2.77 -12.44 -11.76
C LYS A 22 2.53 -11.38 -10.70
N LEU A 23 2.41 -11.78 -9.43
CA LEU A 23 2.28 -10.88 -8.29
C LEU A 23 3.56 -10.06 -8.10
N ASN A 24 4.74 -10.69 -8.19
CA ASN A 24 6.01 -10.00 -8.07
C ASN A 24 6.24 -8.98 -9.18
N ARG A 25 5.94 -9.34 -10.44
CA ARG A 25 6.01 -8.38 -11.55
C ARG A 25 5.05 -7.22 -11.37
N TRP A 26 3.82 -7.49 -10.98
CA TRP A 26 2.84 -6.43 -10.70
C TRP A 26 3.30 -5.50 -9.56
N ILE A 27 3.80 -6.04 -8.44
CA ILE A 27 4.38 -5.24 -7.35
C ILE A 27 5.57 -4.41 -7.84
N PHE A 28 6.42 -4.98 -8.69
CA PHE A 28 7.62 -4.33 -9.20
C PHE A 28 7.29 -3.21 -10.20
N GLU A 29 6.36 -3.44 -11.13
CA GLU A 29 5.85 -2.44 -12.06
C GLU A 29 5.17 -1.29 -11.33
N GLN A 30 4.33 -1.60 -10.34
CA GLN A 30 3.73 -0.58 -9.47
C GLN A 30 4.83 0.20 -8.74
N LYS A 31 5.82 -0.48 -8.13
CA LYS A 31 6.95 0.20 -7.48
C LYS A 31 7.71 1.12 -8.43
N GLN A 32 8.00 0.71 -9.66
CA GLN A 32 8.73 1.55 -10.62
C GLN A 32 7.91 2.76 -11.08
N ALA A 33 6.64 2.56 -11.44
CA ALA A 33 5.74 3.65 -11.84
C ALA A 33 5.59 4.67 -10.71
N VAL A 34 5.45 4.18 -9.47
CA VAL A 34 5.38 5.01 -8.27
C VAL A 34 6.70 5.73 -8.03
N LEU A 35 7.85 5.07 -8.05
CA LEU A 35 9.16 5.74 -7.89
C LEU A 35 9.38 6.87 -8.90
N SER A 36 8.89 6.72 -10.14
CA SER A 36 8.96 7.77 -11.16
C SER A 36 8.11 9.01 -10.83
N TYR A 37 7.00 8.84 -10.12
CA TYR A 37 6.09 9.93 -9.72
C TYR A 37 6.58 10.71 -8.48
N PHE A 38 7.55 10.16 -7.74
CA PHE A 38 8.03 10.70 -6.45
C PHE A 38 9.38 11.42 -6.58
N SER A 39 9.96 11.48 -7.78
CA SER A 39 11.29 12.05 -8.04
C SER A 39 11.34 13.59 -8.00
N GLU A 40 10.19 14.27 -7.97
CA GLU A 40 10.10 15.71 -8.26
C GLU A 40 10.14 16.66 -7.03
N VAL A 41 10.52 16.20 -5.82
CA VAL A 41 10.52 17.05 -4.60
C VAL A 41 11.79 16.85 -3.75
N THR A 42 12.39 17.95 -3.27
CA THR A 42 13.74 18.04 -2.66
C THR A 42 13.86 17.70 -1.17
N ASP A 43 12.76 17.46 -0.44
CA ASP A 43 12.80 17.16 1.00
C ASP A 43 12.84 15.64 1.27
N THR A 44 14.04 15.11 1.52
CA THR A 44 14.31 13.68 1.68
C THR A 44 13.68 13.07 2.94
N GLN A 45 13.59 13.83 4.04
CA GLN A 45 12.97 13.33 5.29
C GLN A 45 11.46 13.27 5.17
N VAL A 46 10.86 14.27 4.50
CA VAL A 46 9.43 14.32 4.24
C VAL A 46 9.03 13.21 3.26
N ARG A 47 9.84 12.95 2.22
CA ARG A 47 9.62 11.84 1.28
C ARG A 47 9.69 10.47 1.94
N LEU A 48 10.69 10.25 2.81
CA LEU A 48 10.83 8.98 3.55
C LEU A 48 9.57 8.62 4.35
N LYS A 49 8.79 9.61 4.79
CA LYS A 49 7.56 9.38 5.57
C LYS A 49 6.37 9.00 4.71
N SER A 50 6.14 9.73 3.61
CA SER A 50 5.07 9.37 2.67
C SER A 50 5.34 8.02 2.00
N ASP A 51 6.61 7.72 1.72
CA ASP A 51 7.06 6.42 1.22
C ASP A 51 6.76 5.29 2.23
N LYS A 52 6.98 5.53 3.54
CA LYS A 52 6.66 4.55 4.59
C LYS A 52 5.17 4.25 4.67
N ILE A 53 4.30 5.25 4.49
CA ILE A 53 2.85 5.04 4.46
C ILE A 53 2.48 4.12 3.29
N TYR A 54 3.01 4.38 2.09
CA TYR A 54 2.79 3.52 0.93
C TYR A 54 3.33 2.10 1.13
N GLN A 55 4.55 1.98 1.67
CA GLN A 55 5.18 0.68 1.95
C GLN A 55 4.37 -0.13 2.97
N ASP A 56 3.84 0.50 4.02
CA ASP A 56 2.97 -0.17 4.98
C ASP A 56 1.67 -0.66 4.33
N LEU A 57 1.04 0.16 3.48
CA LEU A 57 -0.17 -0.20 2.76
C LEU A 57 0.07 -1.30 1.72
N SER A 58 1.28 -1.38 1.16
CA SER A 58 1.61 -2.36 0.11
C SER A 58 1.45 -3.81 0.56
N ARG A 59 1.51 -4.06 1.86
CA ARG A 59 1.27 -5.38 2.46
C ARG A 59 -0.19 -5.81 2.38
N ASP A 60 -1.11 -4.85 2.27
CA ASP A 60 -2.55 -5.07 2.20
C ASP A 60 -3.10 -4.97 0.77
N PHE A 61 -2.27 -4.70 -0.24
CA PHE A 61 -2.69 -4.45 -1.63
C PHE A 61 -3.42 -5.62 -2.31
N SER A 62 -3.32 -6.84 -1.76
CA SER A 62 -4.16 -7.97 -2.20
C SER A 62 -5.67 -7.70 -2.05
N HIS A 63 -6.05 -6.75 -1.20
CA HIS A 63 -7.43 -6.32 -0.98
C HIS A 63 -7.84 -5.09 -1.77
N PHE A 64 -6.93 -4.50 -2.54
CA PHE A 64 -7.15 -3.27 -3.30
C PHE A 64 -7.31 -3.62 -4.78
N SER A 65 -8.16 -2.88 -5.50
CA SER A 65 -8.16 -2.92 -6.95
C SER A 65 -6.96 -2.17 -7.53
N SER A 66 -6.59 -2.43 -8.78
CA SER A 66 -5.52 -1.71 -9.46
C SER A 66 -5.75 -0.19 -9.47
N GLN A 67 -7.00 0.26 -9.58
CA GLN A 67 -7.35 1.67 -9.50
C GLN A 67 -7.16 2.23 -8.08
N GLU A 68 -7.53 1.48 -7.04
CA GLU A 68 -7.33 1.90 -5.66
C GLU A 68 -5.84 1.97 -5.31
N ILE A 69 -5.02 1.03 -5.79
CA ILE A 69 -3.55 1.08 -5.63
C ILE A 69 -2.96 2.30 -6.31
N ALA A 70 -3.36 2.59 -7.56
CA ALA A 70 -2.90 3.79 -8.26
C ALA A 70 -3.30 5.07 -7.51
N TYR A 71 -4.51 5.10 -6.94
CA TYR A 71 -4.95 6.23 -6.13
C TYR A 71 -4.17 6.34 -4.80
N VAL A 72 -3.86 5.22 -4.14
CA VAL A 72 -3.01 5.18 -2.94
C VAL A 72 -1.61 5.70 -3.26
N ALA A 73 -1.04 5.33 -4.41
CA ALA A 73 0.23 5.89 -4.88
C ALA A 73 0.16 7.41 -5.08
N GLU A 74 -0.92 7.90 -5.70
CA GLU A 74 -1.11 9.33 -5.92
C GLU A 74 -1.16 10.12 -4.60
N ILE A 75 -1.96 9.65 -3.61
CA ILE A 75 -2.10 10.34 -2.32
C ILE A 75 -0.83 10.28 -1.49
N THR A 76 -0.02 9.22 -1.63
CA THR A 76 1.25 9.05 -0.89
C THR A 76 2.45 9.62 -1.62
N SER A 77 2.26 10.27 -2.77
CA SER A 77 3.37 10.87 -3.52
C SER A 77 4.04 12.06 -2.83
N SER A 78 3.34 12.69 -1.89
CA SER A 78 3.88 13.79 -1.09
C SER A 78 3.15 13.90 0.24
N ARG A 79 3.83 14.48 1.24
CA ARG A 79 3.22 14.79 2.54
C ARG A 79 2.00 15.69 2.42
N GLU A 80 2.04 16.68 1.53
CA GLU A 80 0.93 17.62 1.33
C GLU A 80 -0.34 16.87 0.90
N LYS A 81 -0.22 15.93 -0.04
CA LYS A 81 -1.35 15.11 -0.48
C LYS A 81 -1.85 14.19 0.62
N VAL A 82 -0.94 13.57 1.39
CA VAL A 82 -1.34 12.76 2.55
C VAL A 82 -2.09 13.60 3.57
N LYS A 83 -1.61 14.81 3.88
CA LYS A 83 -2.25 15.73 4.83
C LYS A 83 -3.64 16.13 4.35
N LYS A 84 -3.75 16.56 3.09
CA LYS A 84 -5.03 16.93 2.47
C LYS A 84 -6.01 15.76 2.48
N PHE A 85 -5.56 14.56 2.14
CA PHE A 85 -6.38 13.35 2.21
C PHE A 85 -6.83 13.04 3.64
N ASN A 86 -5.92 13.14 4.61
CA ASN A 86 -6.20 12.90 6.02
C ASN A 86 -7.27 13.86 6.55
N GLU A 87 -7.12 15.16 6.30
CA GLU A 87 -8.10 16.19 6.68
C GLU A 87 -9.45 15.97 6.00
N GLN A 88 -9.43 15.67 4.70
CA GLN A 88 -10.64 15.56 3.89
C GLN A 88 -11.46 14.32 4.19
N TYR A 89 -10.84 13.18 4.49
CA TYR A 89 -11.54 11.88 4.60
C TYR A 89 -11.35 11.19 5.95
N CYS A 90 -10.14 11.18 6.50
CA CYS A 90 -9.86 10.43 7.73
C CYS A 90 -10.34 11.17 8.99
N SER A 91 -9.92 12.42 9.18
CA SER A 91 -10.32 13.25 10.32
C SER A 91 -11.80 13.64 10.26
N SER A 92 -12.31 13.92 9.06
CA SER A 92 -13.71 14.26 8.82
C SER A 92 -14.65 13.04 8.83
N LYS A 93 -14.09 11.82 8.83
CA LYS A 93 -14.81 10.55 8.70
C LYS A 93 -15.70 10.46 7.45
N LYS A 94 -15.32 11.14 6.36
CA LYS A 94 -16.02 11.14 5.07
C LYS A 94 -15.58 9.97 4.19
N GLN A 95 -16.52 9.43 3.41
CA GLN A 95 -16.25 8.41 2.39
C GLN A 95 -15.70 9.04 1.11
N THR A 96 -15.07 8.23 0.26
CA THR A 96 -14.67 8.60 -1.11
C THR A 96 -15.04 7.49 -2.08
N PRO A 97 -15.56 7.80 -3.29
CA PRO A 97 -15.84 6.77 -4.29
C PRO A 97 -14.55 6.12 -4.84
N LYS A 98 -13.39 6.72 -4.60
CA LYS A 98 -12.10 6.22 -5.08
C LYS A 98 -11.50 5.10 -4.22
N LEU A 99 -12.05 4.84 -3.03
CA LEU A 99 -11.64 3.76 -2.14
C LEU A 99 -12.86 3.08 -1.57
N GLN A 100 -12.87 1.75 -1.60
CA GLN A 100 -13.83 0.96 -0.85
C GLN A 100 -13.69 1.26 0.65
N ARG A 101 -14.80 1.15 1.38
CA ARG A 101 -14.88 1.52 2.80
C ARG A 101 -13.78 0.87 3.66
N ASP A 102 -13.51 -0.41 3.44
CA ASP A 102 -12.51 -1.14 4.22
C ASP A 102 -11.09 -0.72 3.86
N ASN A 103 -10.85 -0.41 2.58
CA ASN A 103 -9.56 0.07 2.09
C ASN A 103 -9.30 1.51 2.56
N LEU A 104 -10.32 2.36 2.59
CA LEU A 104 -10.26 3.69 3.22
C LEU A 104 -9.88 3.58 4.70
N ALA A 105 -10.48 2.65 5.44
CA ALA A 105 -10.15 2.44 6.85
C ALA A 105 -8.68 2.01 7.05
N LYS A 106 -8.15 1.15 6.17
CA LYS A 106 -6.73 0.76 6.17
C LYS A 106 -5.82 1.95 5.87
N VAL A 107 -6.14 2.75 4.86
CA VAL A 107 -5.40 3.97 4.50
C VAL A 107 -5.35 4.94 5.69
N CYS A 108 -6.49 5.25 6.30
CA CYS A 108 -6.54 6.15 7.45
C CYS A 108 -5.77 5.60 8.67
N ARG A 109 -5.79 4.28 8.88
CA ARG A 109 -5.01 3.64 9.94
C ARG A 109 -3.50 3.69 9.66
N ALA A 110 -3.08 3.54 8.42
CA ALA A 110 -1.68 3.69 8.05
C ALA A 110 -1.22 5.13 8.27
N ILE A 111 -1.98 6.11 7.80
CA ILE A 111 -1.72 7.54 7.99
C ILE A 111 -1.63 7.91 9.47
N SER A 112 -2.53 7.39 10.32
CA SER A 112 -2.55 7.74 11.75
C SER A 112 -1.27 7.34 12.49
N LYS A 113 -0.60 6.24 12.09
CA LYS A 113 0.71 5.83 12.66
C LYS A 113 1.80 6.88 12.44
N TYR A 114 1.68 7.71 11.42
CA TYR A 114 2.64 8.74 11.06
C TYR A 114 2.09 10.16 11.28
N SER A 115 0.91 10.30 11.90
CA SER A 115 0.19 11.57 12.08
C SER A 115 0.96 12.65 12.84
N ASN A 116 1.75 12.27 13.84
CA ASN A 116 2.61 13.19 14.60
C ASN A 116 3.73 13.82 13.74
N LEU A 117 3.90 13.38 12.50
CA LEU A 117 4.97 13.75 11.59
C LEU A 117 4.43 14.29 10.25
N LEU A 118 3.08 14.41 10.14
CA LEU A 118 2.34 14.89 8.96
C LEU A 118 2.02 16.39 9.02
#